data_AF-A0A4Y2BGH0-F1
#
_entry.id   AF-A0A4Y2BGH0-F1
#
_cell.length_a   1.000
_cell.length_b   1.000
_cell.length_c   1.000
_cell.angle_alpha   90.00
_cell.angle_beta   90.00
_cell.angle_gamma   90.00
#
_symmetry.space_group_name_H-M   'P 1'
#
loop_
_entity.id
_entity.type
_entity.pdbx_description
1 polymer ?
#
loop_
_entity_poly.entity_id
_entity_poly.type
_entity_poly.pdbx_seq_one_letter_code
_entity_poly.pdbx_strand_id
1 'polypeptide(L)'
;MHPSLVLKAQSKYFSKTKDELIEGTAIILANFSENYTCIMQDAIQSVHWKKEQVTIHPFLAYVNDTANDKLKPIPMCVISDHLVHDTTTF
;
A
#
# COMPACT_ATOMS: atom_id res chain seq x y z
N MET A 1 -12.97 2.34 23.40
CA MET A 1 -11.78 1.50 23.15
C MET A 1 -10.61 2.43 22.88
N HIS A 2 -9.52 2.38 23.67
CA HIS A 2 -8.43 3.35 23.54
C HIS A 2 -7.59 3.02 22.30
N PRO A 3 -7.42 3.93 21.30
CA PRO A 3 -6.74 3.64 20.04
C PRO A 3 -5.33 3.06 20.21
N SER A 4 -4.64 3.47 21.28
CA SER A 4 -3.28 3.02 21.59
C SER A 4 -3.18 1.53 21.94
N LEU A 5 -4.25 0.87 22.39
CA LEU A 5 -4.22 -0.57 22.69
C LEU A 5 -4.31 -1.41 21.41
N VAL A 6 -5.12 -0.99 20.44
CA VAL A 6 -5.27 -1.66 19.14
C VAL A 6 -3.97 -1.54 18.34
N LEU A 7 -3.36 -0.35 18.29
CA LEU A 7 -2.07 -0.12 17.65
C LEU A 7 -0.97 -1.03 18.23
N LYS A 8 -0.89 -1.13 19.56
CA LYS A 8 0.09 -2.01 20.23
C LYS A 8 -0.15 -3.48 19.92
N ALA A 9 -1.41 -3.93 19.90
CA ALA A 9 -1.76 -5.30 19.56
C ALA A 9 -1.40 -5.63 18.10
N GLN A 10 -1.75 -4.75 17.15
CA GLN A 10 -1.41 -4.90 15.73
C GLN A 10 0.10 -4.92 15.51
N SER A 11 0.84 -4.01 16.14
CA SER A 11 2.30 -3.97 16.05
C SER A 11 2.94 -5.26 16.59
N LYS A 12 2.47 -5.75 17.75
CA LYS A 12 2.96 -7.00 18.33
C LYS A 12 2.67 -8.21 17.43
N TYR A 13 1.45 -8.29 16.89
CA TYR A 13 1.06 -9.34 15.96
C TYR A 13 1.93 -9.31 14.69
N PHE A 14 2.09 -8.12 14.10
CA PHE A 14 2.91 -7.93 12.90
C PHE A 14 4.37 -8.34 13.10
N SER A 15 5.02 -7.94 14.20
CA SER A 15 6.39 -8.36 14.49
C SER A 15 6.49 -9.88 14.60
N LYS A 16 5.55 -10.52 15.33
CA LYS A 16 5.51 -11.97 15.45
C LYS A 16 5.34 -12.66 14.09
N THR A 17 4.42 -12.19 13.25
CA THR A 17 4.18 -12.78 11.93
C THR A 17 5.39 -12.61 11.00
N LYS A 18 6.14 -11.50 11.11
CA LYS A 18 7.39 -11.33 10.35
C LYS A 18 8.47 -12.33 10.76
N ASP A 19 8.62 -12.56 12.06
CA ASP A 19 9.63 -13.47 12.60
C ASP A 19 9.31 -14.94 12.27
N GLU A 20 8.02 -15.27 12.18
CA GLU A 20 7.50 -16.62 11.90
C GLU A 20 7.09 -16.82 10.42
N LEU A 21 7.55 -15.97 9.49
CA LEU A 21 7.10 -16.03 8.10
C LEU A 21 7.57 -17.30 7.39
N ILE A 22 6.62 -18.08 6.89
CA ILE A 22 6.87 -19.38 6.24
C ILE A 22 7.24 -19.15 4.77
N GLU A 23 8.13 -20.01 4.24
CA GLU A 23 8.46 -20.04 2.82
C GLU A 23 7.20 -20.18 1.94
N GLY A 24 7.17 -19.49 0.80
CA GLY A 24 6.02 -19.48 -0.10
C GLY A 24 4.86 -18.59 0.35
N THR A 25 4.98 -17.91 1.50
CA THR A 25 4.00 -16.93 1.97
C THR A 25 4.59 -15.51 1.96
N ALA A 26 3.70 -14.52 1.95
CA ALA A 26 4.06 -13.11 1.99
C ALA A 26 3.15 -12.35 2.96
N ILE A 27 3.69 -11.33 3.61
CA ILE A 27 2.91 -10.35 4.36
C ILE A 27 2.74 -9.14 3.47
N ILE A 28 1.50 -8.77 3.15
CA ILE A 28 1.20 -7.53 2.42
C ILE A 28 0.72 -6.49 3.43
N LEU A 29 1.50 -5.44 3.60
CA LEU A 29 1.03 -4.21 4.22
C LEU A 29 0.42 -3.31 3.16
N ALA A 30 -0.86 -3.01 3.30
CA ALA A 30 -1.55 -1.99 2.52
C ALA A 30 -1.77 -0.76 3.41
N ASN A 31 -1.51 0.43 2.87
CA ASN A 31 -2.00 1.66 3.48
C ASN A 31 -3.31 2.09 2.82
N PHE A 32 -4.02 3.05 3.41
CA PHE A 32 -5.17 3.66 2.77
C PHE A 32 -4.80 4.23 1.41
N SER A 33 -5.62 3.91 0.41
CA SER A 33 -5.52 4.45 -0.93
C SER A 33 -6.04 5.88 -0.95
N GLU A 34 -5.38 6.76 -1.70
CA GLU A 34 -5.73 8.17 -1.78
C GLU A 34 -5.81 8.63 -3.23
N ASN A 35 -6.73 9.55 -3.51
CA ASN A 35 -6.91 10.14 -4.83
C ASN A 35 -6.02 11.37 -4.99
N TYR A 36 -5.24 11.40 -6.06
CA TYR A 36 -4.34 12.48 -6.42
C TYR A 36 -4.73 13.07 -7.76
N THR A 37 -4.71 14.40 -7.86
CA THR A 37 -4.87 15.08 -9.16
C THR A 37 -3.57 15.03 -9.94
N CYS A 38 -3.63 14.62 -11.20
CA CYS A 38 -2.47 14.57 -12.06
C CYS A 38 -2.09 15.96 -12.56
N ILE A 39 -0.81 16.34 -12.42
CA ILE A 39 -0.25 17.54 -13.03
C ILE A 39 0.57 17.11 -14.23
N MET A 40 0.14 17.49 -15.43
CA MET A 40 0.90 17.28 -16.65
C MET A 40 1.98 18.36 -16.78
N GLN A 41 3.23 17.95 -17.03
CA GLN A 41 4.37 18.88 -17.10
C GLN A 41 4.35 19.77 -18.35
N ASP A 42 3.86 19.27 -19.49
CA ASP A 42 3.71 20.01 -20.75
C ASP A 42 2.21 20.21 -21.08
N ALA A 43 1.52 20.89 -20.17
CA ALA A 43 0.08 21.10 -20.22
C ALA A 43 -0.28 22.36 -21.00
N ILE A 44 -1.15 22.24 -22.01
CA ILE A 44 -1.83 23.41 -22.59
C ILE A 44 -2.77 24.03 -21.54
N GLN A 45 -3.08 25.33 -21.67
CA GLN A 45 -3.85 26.08 -20.66
C GLN A 45 -5.22 25.45 -20.33
N SER A 46 -5.85 24.74 -21.27
CA SER A 46 -7.13 24.05 -21.02
C SER A 46 -7.03 22.89 -20.03
N VAL A 47 -5.86 22.26 -19.88
CA VAL A 47 -5.61 21.18 -18.91
C VAL A 47 -5.66 21.71 -17.46
N HIS A 48 -5.48 23.01 -17.23
CA HIS A 48 -5.66 23.61 -15.90
C HIS A 48 -7.05 23.36 -15.30
N TRP A 49 -8.07 23.22 -16.15
CA TRP A 49 -9.45 22.94 -15.73
C TRP A 49 -9.78 21.45 -15.69
N LYS A 50 -8.90 20.58 -16.22
CA LYS A 50 -9.05 19.13 -16.09
C LYS A 50 -8.69 18.72 -14.67
N LYS A 51 -9.62 18.03 -14.01
CA LYS A 51 -9.46 17.43 -12.69
C LYS A 51 -9.31 15.92 -12.80
N GLU A 52 -8.48 15.47 -13.73
CA GLU A 52 -8.18 14.04 -13.85
C GLU A 52 -7.45 13.60 -12.57
N GLN A 53 -8.04 12.62 -11.90
CA GLN A 53 -7.49 12.03 -10.69
C GLN A 53 -7.13 10.59 -10.94
N VAL A 54 -6.19 10.10 -10.16
CA VAL A 54 -5.85 8.68 -10.04
C VAL A 54 -5.80 8.31 -8.58
N THR A 55 -6.13 7.08 -8.28
CA THR A 55 -5.94 6.50 -6.95
C THR A 55 -4.58 5.85 -6.86
N ILE A 56 -3.84 6.18 -5.81
CA ILE A 56 -2.56 5.57 -5.51
C ILE A 56 -2.75 4.57 -4.37
N HIS A 57 -2.37 3.32 -4.61
CA HIS A 57 -2.39 2.23 -3.63
C HIS A 57 -0.95 1.82 -3.29
N PRO A 58 -0.39 2.31 -2.18
CA PRO A 58 0.92 1.90 -1.73
C PRO A 58 0.85 0.59 -0.95
N PHE A 59 1.72 -0.35 -1.34
CA PHE A 59 1.87 -1.65 -0.70
C PHE A 59 3.34 -1.90 -0.33
N LEU A 60 3.54 -2.66 0.74
CA LEU A 60 4.83 -3.21 1.12
C LEU A 60 4.69 -4.70 1.39
N ALA A 61 5.28 -5.51 0.52
CA ALA A 61 5.34 -6.95 0.71
C ALA A 61 6.59 -7.32 1.50
N TYR A 62 6.47 -8.21 2.46
CA TYR A 62 7.59 -8.93 3.06
C TYR A 62 7.56 -10.38 2.61
N VAL A 63 8.67 -10.85 2.05
CA VAL A 63 8.85 -12.23 1.60
C VAL A 63 10.11 -12.81 2.22
N ASN A 64 10.13 -14.12 2.44
CA ASN A 64 11.36 -14.79 2.84
C ASN A 64 12.25 -15.01 1.60
N ASP A 65 13.44 -14.42 1.60
CA ASP A 65 14.45 -14.64 0.55
C ASP A 65 15.20 -15.94 0.84
N THR A 66 14.78 -17.02 0.18
CA THR A 66 15.33 -18.37 0.37
C THR A 66 16.81 -18.47 0.00
N ALA A 67 17.32 -17.57 -0.85
CA ALA A 67 18.73 -17.55 -1.22
C ALA A 67 19.63 -16.98 -0.11
N ASN A 68 19.08 -16.09 0.73
CA ASN A 68 19.84 -15.34 1.73
C ASN A 68 19.36 -15.58 3.18
N ASP A 69 18.34 -16.42 3.36
CA ASP A 69 17.64 -16.68 4.63
C ASP A 69 17.29 -15.38 5.38
N LYS A 70 16.75 -14.42 4.63
CA LYS A 70 16.46 -13.06 5.13
C LYS A 70 15.09 -12.60 4.70
N LEU A 71 14.41 -11.91 5.60
CA LEU A 71 13.18 -11.22 5.28
C LEU A 71 13.45 -10.01 4.37
N LYS A 72 12.91 -10.02 3.16
CA LYS A 72 13.10 -8.97 2.16
C LYS A 72 11.86 -8.08 2.02
N PRO A 73 11.97 -6.76 2.22
CA PRO A 73 10.90 -5.81 1.88
C PRO A 73 10.87 -5.54 0.37
N ILE A 74 9.68 -5.56 -0.22
CA ILE A 74 9.43 -5.25 -1.63
C ILE A 74 8.35 -4.15 -1.69
N PRO A 75 8.71 -2.89 -1.97
CA PRO A 75 7.74 -1.83 -2.14
C PRO A 75 7.01 -1.99 -3.48
N MET A 76 5.71 -1.72 -3.50
CA MET A 76 4.87 -1.72 -4.68
C MET A 76 3.91 -0.52 -4.62
N CYS A 77 3.66 0.09 -5.77
CA CYS A 77 2.69 1.15 -5.91
C CYS A 77 1.79 0.82 -7.11
N VAL A 78 0.49 0.69 -6.86
CA VAL A 78 -0.50 0.50 -7.93
C VAL A 78 -1.21 1.82 -8.15
N ILE A 79 -1.33 2.22 -9.42
CA ILE A 79 -2.03 3.43 -9.83
C ILE A 79 -3.28 2.98 -10.58
N SER A 80 -4.43 3.49 -10.16
CA SER A 80 -5.74 3.15 -10.72
C SER A 80 -6.49 4.42 -11.14
N ASP A 81 -7.29 4.33 -12.19
CA ASP A 81 -8.25 5.37 -12.57
C ASP A 81 -9.60 5.22 -11.84
N HIS A 82 -9.75 4.18 -11.00
CA HIS A 82 -10.93 3.95 -10.18
C HIS A 82 -10.91 4.77 -8.89
N LEU A 83 -11.72 5.84 -8.84
CA LEU A 83 -11.69 6.83 -7.75
C LEU A 83 -12.56 6.50 -6.53
N VAL A 84 -13.33 5.43 -6.57
CA VAL A 84 -14.27 5.07 -5.51
C VAL A 84 -13.59 4.11 -4.54
N HIS A 85 -13.50 4.50 -3.28
CA HIS A 85 -12.97 3.65 -2.21
C HIS A 85 -14.13 2.88 -1.57
N ASP A 86 -14.62 1.84 -2.25
CA ASP A 86 -15.56 0.90 -1.65
C ASP A 86 -14.86 -0.37 -1.16
N THR A 87 -15.42 -1.01 -0.14
CA THR A 87 -14.87 -2.25 0.43
C THR A 87 -15.26 -3.50 -0.37
N THR A 88 -16.01 -3.31 -1.47
CA THR A 88 -16.53 -4.39 -2.32
C THR A 88 -15.65 -4.67 -3.54
N THR A 89 -14.80 -3.71 -3.92
CA THR A 89 -13.98 -3.77 -5.12
C THR A 89 -12.54 -3.42 -4.73
N PHE A 90 -11.69 -4.44 -4.68
CA PHE A 90 -10.24 -4.31 -4.54
C PHE A 90 -9.56 -4.36 -5.90
#